data_AF-R7Z6F8-F1
#
_entry.id   AF-R7Z6F8-F1
#
_cell.length_a   1.000
_cell.length_b   1.000
_cell.length_c   1.000
_cell.angle_alpha   90.00
_cell.angle_beta   90.00
_cell.angle_gamma   90.00
#
_symmetry.space_group_name_H-M   'P 1'
#
loop_
_entity.id
_entity.type
_entity.pdbx_description
1 polymer ?
#
loop_
_entity_poly.entity_id
_entity_poly.type
_entity_poly.pdbx_seq_one_letter_code
_entity_poly.pdbx_strand_id
1 'polypeptide(L)'
;MRKGVLLHKLILLELLLGIWQGFSMLFSDPIYSWWLSVGGIFLNASWSLHNVIAWMKIRLFLSKVPSAIFVGTVILVQPYWVVEIYATFSFYININDLFLRTRPWEALCRLGCPTFPLHINLNSH
;
A
#
# COMPACT_ATOMS: atom_id res chain seq x y z
N MET A 1 -4.80 -25.29 19.30
CA MET A 1 -4.94 -23.82 19.52
C MET A 1 -6.37 -23.40 19.20
N ARG A 2 -7.08 -22.69 20.08
CA ARG A 2 -8.47 -22.24 19.82
C ARG A 2 -8.49 -21.29 18.63
N LYS A 3 -9.22 -21.64 17.56
CA LYS A 3 -9.28 -20.88 16.29
C LYS A 3 -9.66 -19.40 16.47
N GLY A 4 -10.43 -19.07 17.52
CA GLY A 4 -10.81 -17.69 17.84
C GLY A 4 -9.66 -16.78 18.31
N VAL A 5 -8.60 -17.34 18.93
CA VAL A 5 -7.48 -16.55 19.47
C VAL A 5 -6.47 -16.17 18.38
N LEU A 6 -6.26 -17.06 17.40
CA LEU A 6 -5.38 -16.79 16.25
C LEU A 6 -5.94 -15.68 15.36
N LEU A 7 -7.25 -15.68 15.11
CA LEU A 7 -7.91 -14.67 14.27
C LEU A 7 -7.74 -13.25 14.84
N HIS A 8 -7.93 -13.09 16.16
CA HIS A 8 -7.74 -11.79 16.82
C HIS A 8 -6.29 -11.31 16.75
N LYS A 9 -5.32 -12.21 16.92
CA LYS A 9 -3.89 -11.86 16.81
C LYS A 9 -3.53 -11.39 15.39
N LEU A 10 -4.10 -12.02 14.36
CA LEU A 10 -3.89 -11.64 12.96
C LEU A 10 -4.51 -10.28 12.62
N ILE A 11 -5.71 -9.99 13.11
CA ILE A 11 -6.36 -8.69 12.94
C ILE A 11 -5.56 -7.59 13.65
N LEU A 12 -5.05 -7.87 14.85
CA LEU A 12 -4.22 -6.91 15.57
C LEU A 12 -2.91 -6.64 14.83
N LEU A 13 -2.29 -7.67 14.24
CA LEU A 13 -1.11 -7.51 13.39
C LEU A 13 -1.40 -6.66 12.14
N GLU A 14 -2.49 -6.93 11.44
CA GLU A 14 -2.95 -6.14 10.29
C GLU A 14 -3.06 -4.65 10.64
N LEU A 15 -3.71 -4.35 11.78
CA LEU A 15 -3.91 -2.98 12.25
C LEU A 15 -2.58 -2.28 12.56
N LEU A 16 -1.64 -2.97 13.21
CA LEU A 16 -0.32 -2.43 13.53
C LEU A 16 0.48 -2.07 12.27
N LEU A 17 0.45 -2.95 11.26
CA LEU A 17 1.14 -2.72 9.98
C LEU A 17 0.51 -1.55 9.20
N GLY A 18 -0.82 -1.38 9.28
CA GLY A 18 -1.52 -0.25 8.67
C GLY A 18 -1.21 1.07 9.36
N ILE A 19 -1.19 1.09 10.70
CA ILE A 19 -0.83 2.27 11.49
C ILE A 19 0.62 2.69 11.21
N TRP A 20 1.54 1.74 11.02
CA TRP A 20 2.94 2.02 10.67
C TRP A 20 3.07 2.89 9.41
N GLN A 21 2.24 2.65 8.40
CA GLN A 21 2.18 3.52 7.22
C GLN A 21 1.59 4.91 7.52
N GLY A 22 0.60 4.98 8.41
CA GLY A 22 -0.02 6.24 8.84
C GLY A 22 0.94 7.20 9.54
N PHE A 23 1.99 6.67 10.18
CA PHE A 23 3.06 7.48 10.78
C PHE A 23 3.84 8.33 9.76
N SER A 24 3.76 8.01 8.46
CA SER A 24 4.38 8.82 7.41
C SER A 24 3.92 10.29 7.46
N MET A 25 2.68 10.56 7.85
CA MET A 25 2.10 11.91 7.90
C MET A 25 2.74 12.84 8.94
N LEU A 26 3.52 12.30 9.90
CA LEU A 26 4.16 13.08 10.95
C LEU A 26 5.55 13.61 10.57
N PHE A 27 6.11 13.17 9.44
CA PHE A 27 7.46 13.52 9.01
C PHE A 27 7.45 14.54 7.86
N SER A 28 8.41 15.46 7.88
CA SER A 28 8.67 16.40 6.79
C SER A 28 9.68 15.83 5.78
N ASP A 29 9.73 16.39 4.57
CA ASP A 29 10.78 16.07 3.60
C ASP A 29 12.17 16.34 4.19
N PRO A 30 13.17 15.46 3.98
CA PRO A 30 13.22 14.30 3.07
C PRO A 30 12.89 12.93 3.71
N ILE A 31 12.70 12.88 5.04
CA ILE A 31 12.45 11.63 5.78
C ILE A 31 11.09 11.04 5.42
N TYR A 32 10.11 11.91 5.15
CA TYR A 32 8.78 11.57 4.65
C TYR A 32 8.81 10.56 3.49
N SER A 33 9.63 10.87 2.49
CA SER A 33 9.72 10.17 1.21
C SER A 33 10.31 8.75 1.33
N TRP A 34 11.35 8.60 2.15
CA TRP A 34 11.90 7.29 2.50
C TRP A 34 10.92 6.46 3.34
N TRP A 35 10.29 7.11 4.32
CA TRP A 35 9.29 6.46 5.18
C TRP A 35 8.06 6.01 4.38
N LEU A 36 7.61 6.77 3.38
CA LEU A 36 6.49 6.42 2.51
C LEU A 36 6.76 5.13 1.72
N SER A 37 8.02 4.93 1.28
CA SER A 37 8.44 3.73 0.56
C SER A 37 8.46 2.50 1.48
N VAL A 38 9.07 2.63 2.66
CA VAL A 38 9.15 1.54 3.65
C VAL A 38 7.77 1.20 4.20
N GLY A 39 6.99 2.20 4.58
CA GLY A 39 5.63 2.01 5.07
C GLY A 39 4.68 1.50 3.98
N GLY A 40 4.92 1.82 2.70
CA GLY A 40 4.20 1.24 1.57
C GLY A 40 4.33 -0.28 1.49
N ILE A 41 5.49 -0.85 1.85
CA ILE A 41 5.68 -2.31 1.94
C ILE A 41 4.82 -2.88 3.07
N PHE A 42 4.83 -2.24 4.24
CA PHE A 42 4.03 -2.67 5.40
C PHE A 42 2.52 -2.55 5.13
N LEU A 43 2.08 -1.53 4.41
CA LEU A 43 0.69 -1.37 3.98
C LEU A 43 0.26 -2.50 3.05
N ASN A 44 1.09 -2.85 2.07
CA ASN A 44 0.80 -3.96 1.15
C ASN A 44 0.80 -5.33 1.85
N ALA A 45 1.68 -5.51 2.84
CA ALA A 45 1.67 -6.68 3.70
C ALA A 45 0.37 -6.75 4.54
N SER A 46 -0.08 -5.61 5.09
CA SER A 46 -1.35 -5.49 5.80
C SER A 46 -2.54 -5.82 4.90
N TRP A 47 -2.59 -5.26 3.69
CA TRP A 47 -3.63 -5.54 2.70
C TRP A 47 -3.71 -7.03 2.33
N SER A 48 -2.56 -7.67 2.14
CA SER A 48 -2.48 -9.11 1.86
C SER A 48 -2.97 -9.94 3.04
N LEU A 49 -2.60 -9.57 4.27
CA LEU A 49 -3.09 -10.21 5.50
C LEU A 49 -4.60 -10.03 5.68
N HIS A 50 -5.15 -8.85 5.42
CA HIS A 50 -6.58 -8.57 5.49
C HIS A 50 -7.37 -9.51 4.57
N ASN A 51 -6.91 -9.67 3.33
CA ASN A 51 -7.55 -10.57 2.37
C ASN A 51 -7.47 -12.04 2.80
N VAL A 52 -6.36 -12.47 3.42
CA VAL A 52 -6.25 -13.83 3.99
C VAL A 52 -7.20 -14.02 5.18
N ILE A 53 -7.34 -13.01 6.05
CA ILE A 53 -8.27 -13.04 7.19
C ILE A 53 -9.71 -13.12 6.69
N ALA A 54 -10.08 -12.30 5.71
CA ALA A 54 -11.39 -12.34 5.06
C ALA A 54 -11.65 -13.70 4.42
N TRP A 55 -10.67 -14.24 3.69
CA TRP A 55 -10.73 -15.58 3.11
C TRP A 55 -10.96 -16.66 4.16
N MET A 56 -10.23 -16.66 5.27
CA MET A 56 -10.42 -17.63 6.36
C MET A 56 -11.82 -17.57 6.97
N LYS A 57 -12.42 -16.38 7.07
CA LYS A 57 -13.79 -16.21 7.57
C LYS A 57 -14.83 -16.78 6.59
N ILE A 58 -14.71 -16.46 5.30
CA ILE A 58 -15.69 -16.89 4.29
C ILE A 58 -15.50 -18.33 3.82
N ARG A 59 -14.29 -18.89 3.94
CA ARG A 59 -13.93 -20.25 3.49
C ARG A 59 -14.79 -21.32 4.14
N LEU A 60 -15.34 -21.07 5.33
CA LEU A 60 -16.27 -22.01 5.97
C LEU A 60 -17.59 -22.16 5.20
N PHE A 61 -17.96 -21.17 4.39
CA PHE A 61 -19.21 -21.11 3.62
C PHE A 61 -19.01 -21.30 2.11
N LEU A 62 -17.78 -21.20 1.60
CA LEU A 62 -17.48 -21.18 0.16
C LEU A 62 -17.01 -22.54 -0.37
N SER A 63 -17.47 -22.92 -1.56
CA SER A 63 -16.95 -24.09 -2.30
C SER A 63 -15.50 -23.88 -2.78
N LYS A 64 -14.81 -24.95 -3.18
CA LYS A 64 -13.37 -24.95 -3.54
C LYS A 64 -13.02 -24.02 -4.71
N VAL A 65 -13.93 -23.90 -5.69
CA VAL A 65 -13.71 -23.09 -6.91
C VAL A 65 -13.64 -21.58 -6.63
N PRO A 66 -14.67 -20.94 -6.04
CA PRO A 66 -14.61 -19.51 -5.75
C PRO A 66 -13.52 -19.16 -4.72
N SER A 67 -13.17 -20.09 -3.83
CA SER A 67 -12.03 -19.93 -2.93
C SER A 67 -10.70 -19.81 -3.69
N ALA A 68 -10.50 -20.63 -4.73
CA ALA A 68 -9.30 -20.56 -5.56
C ALA A 68 -9.25 -19.29 -6.40
N ILE A 69 -10.41 -18.85 -6.94
CA ILE A 69 -10.51 -17.58 -7.68
C ILE A 69 -10.14 -16.41 -6.78
N PHE A 70 -10.67 -16.36 -5.55
CA PHE A 70 -10.35 -15.30 -4.59
C PHE A 70 -8.83 -15.19 -4.35
N VAL A 71 -8.17 -16.32 -4.03
CA VAL A 71 -6.72 -16.33 -3.80
C VAL A 71 -5.96 -15.98 -5.07
N GLY A 72 -6.41 -16.45 -6.23
CA GLY A 72 -5.83 -16.11 -7.53
C GLY A 72 -5.84 -14.61 -7.80
N THR A 73 -6.95 -13.91 -7.52
CA THR A 73 -7.03 -12.45 -7.68
C THR A 73 -6.10 -11.70 -6.74
N VAL A 74 -5.94 -12.16 -5.50
CA VAL A 74 -5.02 -11.55 -4.52
C VAL A 74 -3.55 -11.72 -4.92
N ILE A 75 -3.20 -12.85 -5.54
CA ILE A 75 -1.85 -13.09 -6.05
C ILE A 75 -1.58 -12.22 -7.29
N LEU A 76 -2.56 -12.12 -8.19
CA LEU A 76 -2.39 -11.41 -9.46
C LEU A 76 -2.14 -9.91 -9.29
N VAL A 77 -2.59 -9.31 -8.19
CA VAL A 77 -2.33 -7.90 -7.89
C VAL A 77 -0.99 -7.64 -7.18
N GLN A 78 -0.35 -8.67 -6.61
CA GLN A 78 0.99 -8.51 -5.99
C GLN A 78 2.03 -7.88 -6.93
N PRO A 79 2.20 -8.31 -8.20
CA PRO A 79 3.19 -7.70 -9.10
C PRO A 79 2.90 -6.22 -9.37
N TYR A 80 1.62 -5.81 -9.46
CA TYR A 80 1.25 -4.40 -9.59
C TYR A 80 1.76 -3.58 -8.39
N TRP A 81 1.55 -4.05 -7.17
CA TRP A 81 2.00 -3.35 -5.96
C TRP A 81 3.53 -3.26 -5.86
N VAL A 82 4.26 -4.29 -6.29
CA VAL A 82 5.73 -4.25 -6.32
C VAL A 82 6.23 -3.17 -7.28
N VAL A 83 5.62 -3.03 -8.45
CA VAL A 83 5.96 -1.98 -9.42
C VAL A 83 5.68 -0.58 -8.85
N GLU A 84 4.56 -0.39 -8.14
CA GLU A 84 4.22 0.89 -7.51
C GLU A 84 5.20 1.30 -6.39
N ILE A 85 5.62 0.35 -5.55
CA ILE A 85 6.66 0.60 -4.53
C ILE A 85 7.99 0.95 -5.20
N TYR A 86 8.36 0.22 -6.26
CA TYR A 86 9.58 0.49 -7.00
C TYR A 86 9.55 1.87 -7.68
N ALA A 87 8.45 2.25 -8.32
CA ALA A 87 8.30 3.56 -8.94
C ALA A 87 8.45 4.68 -7.90
N THR A 88 7.81 4.53 -6.74
CA THR A 88 7.90 5.47 -5.61
C THR A 88 9.34 5.59 -5.10
N PHE A 89 10.04 4.47 -4.92
CA PHE A 89 11.45 4.46 -4.49
C PHE A 89 12.39 5.08 -5.54
N SER A 90 12.17 4.77 -6.82
CA SER A 90 12.99 5.28 -7.93
C SER A 90 12.86 6.79 -8.15
N PHE A 91 11.69 7.35 -7.85
CA PHE A 91 11.43 8.78 -7.86
C PHE A 91 12.26 9.50 -6.78
N TYR A 92 12.32 8.94 -5.57
CA TYR A 92 13.04 9.57 -4.45
C TYR A 92 14.56 9.42 -4.51
N ILE A 93 15.08 8.43 -5.25
CA ILE A 93 16.51 8.29 -5.53
C ILE A 93 16.91 8.99 -6.85
N ASN A 94 15.97 9.69 -7.49
CA ASN A 94 16.21 10.47 -8.72
C ASN A 94 16.79 9.62 -9.87
N ILE A 95 16.39 8.34 -9.96
CA ILE A 95 16.91 7.42 -10.99
C ILE A 95 16.02 7.43 -12.23
N ASN A 96 14.69 7.59 -12.09
CA ASN A 96 13.74 7.62 -13.20
C ASN A 96 12.40 8.30 -12.84
N ASP A 97 11.82 9.03 -13.80
CA ASP A 97 10.48 9.66 -13.71
C ASP A 97 9.31 8.70 -13.99
N LEU A 98 9.49 7.40 -13.72
CA LEU A 98 8.46 6.38 -13.93
C LEU A 98 7.16 6.72 -13.19
N PHE A 99 7.27 7.35 -12.02
CA PHE A 99 6.16 7.82 -11.18
C PHE A 99 5.24 8.84 -11.89
N LEU A 100 5.78 9.73 -12.73
CA LEU A 100 4.98 10.70 -13.48
C LEU A 100 4.20 10.08 -14.64
N ARG A 101 4.68 8.95 -15.18
CA ARG A 101 4.05 8.25 -16.30
C ARG A 101 2.97 7.27 -15.86
N THR A 102 3.10 6.66 -14.69
CA THR A 102 2.14 5.66 -14.18
C THR A 102 0.90 6.29 -13.55
N ARG A 103 0.98 7.55 -13.07
CA ARG A 103 -0.15 8.26 -12.42
C ARG A 103 -0.44 9.64 -13.01
N PRO A 104 -0.85 9.72 -14.30
CA PRO A 104 -1.14 11.01 -14.94
C PRO A 104 -2.28 11.79 -14.26
N TRP A 105 -3.19 11.09 -13.57
CA TRP A 105 -4.31 11.71 -12.87
C TRP A 105 -3.90 12.52 -11.63
N GLU A 106 -2.83 12.10 -10.92
CA GLU A 106 -2.29 12.91 -9.82
C GLU A 106 -1.69 14.23 -10.35
N ALA A 107 -1.06 14.21 -11.53
CA ALA A 107 -0.56 15.42 -12.19
C ALA A 107 -1.70 16.35 -12.62
N LEU A 108 -2.79 15.79 -13.16
CA LEU A 108 -3.99 16.56 -13.54
C LEU A 108 -4.68 17.20 -12.32
N CYS A 109 -4.81 16.48 -11.19
CA CYS A 109 -5.38 17.03 -9.97
C CYS A 109 -4.51 18.11 -9.31
N ARG A 110 -3.19 18.11 -9.55
CA ARG A 110 -2.29 19.21 -9.13
C ARG A 110 -2.46 20.48 -9.97
N LEU A 111 -2.85 20.35 -11.24
CA LEU A 111 -3.10 21.50 -12.13
C LEU A 111 -4.52 22.08 -11.97
N GLY A 112 -5.47 21.29 -11.46
CA GLY A 112 -6.88 21.66 -11.35
C GLY A 112 -7.39 22.07 -9.96
N CYS A 113 -6.59 21.95 -8.89
CA CYS A 113 -7.08 22.14 -7.51
C CYS A 113 -6.23 23.14 -6.70
N PRO A 114 -6.77 24.30 -6.29
CA PRO A 114 -6.03 25.33 -5.55
C PRO A 114 -5.89 25.09 -4.02
N THR A 115 -6.24 23.91 -3.49
CA THR A 115 -6.39 23.71 -2.03
C THR A 115 -5.47 22.69 -1.36
N PHE A 116 -4.44 22.15 -2.05
CA PHE A 116 -3.45 21.29 -1.38
C PHE A 116 -2.07 21.97 -1.33
N PRO A 117 -1.67 22.60 -0.21
CA PRO A 117 -0.34 23.13 -0.04
C PRO A 117 0.60 21.98 0.34
N LEU A 118 0.89 21.09 -0.62
CA LEU A 118 2.15 20.34 -0.56
C LEU A 118 3.17 21.20 -1.27
N HIS A 119 3.95 21.91 -0.47
CA HIS A 119 5.08 22.73 -0.87
C HIS A 119 6.23 21.85 -1.35
N ILE A 120 5.99 21.02 -2.37
CA ILE A 120 7.04 20.28 -3.09
C ILE A 120 7.58 21.27 -4.10
N ASN A 121 8.63 21.96 -3.68
CA ASN A 121 9.39 22.88 -4.49
C ASN A 121 10.01 22.11 -5.68
N LEU A 122 9.40 22.25 -6.86
CA LEU A 122 9.93 21.75 -8.14
C LEU A 122 11.13 22.57 -8.66
N ASN A 123 11.69 23.48 -7.86
CA ASN A 123 12.90 24.24 -8.16
C ASN A 123 14.00 23.94 -7.14
N SER A 124 14.57 22.74 -7.19
CA SER A 124 15.89 22.51 -6.63
C SER A 124 16.63 21.54 -7.53
N HIS A 125 17.69 22.09 -8.14
CA HIS A 125 18.77 21.40 -8.84
C HIS A 125 19.19 20.07 -8.21
#